data_AF-A0A975BKH1-F1
#
_entry.id   AF-A0A975BKH1-F1
#
_cell.length_a   1.000
_cell.length_b   1.000
_cell.length_c   1.000
_cell.angle_alpha   90.00
_cell.angle_beta   90.00
_cell.angle_gamma   90.00
#
_symmetry.space_group_name_H-M   'P 1'
#
loop_
_entity.id
_entity.type
_entity.pdbx_description
1 polymer ?
#
loop_
_entity_poly.entity_id
_entity_poly.type
_entity_poly.pdbx_seq_one_letter_code
_entity_poly.pdbx_strand_id
1 'polypeptide(L)'
;MRKKAEKEIRKAVSTLDSTDCHRIDRVRARTSLTRKVFDKTILDMARVGTIELISKNITEADDIEIGNFIRQGDTVHVSFCFTDGTEKGAKHPKEQSAISNRPKITALKSEKKGAEYPKEQSKEQKSETVNVTLRKIDRPTWEVFQYLCEVRDGKKPEQKLLEMIKEFNRQKI
;
A
#
# COMPACT_ATOMS: atom_id res chain seq x y z
N MET A 1 19.84 26.98 0.93
CA MET A 1 19.71 26.02 2.06
C MET A 1 19.62 24.57 1.59
N ARG A 2 18.73 24.24 0.64
CA ARG A 2 18.52 22.88 0.09
C ARG A 2 19.81 22.13 -0.31
N LYS A 3 20.67 22.73 -1.16
CA LYS A 3 21.88 22.07 -1.68
C LYS A 3 22.84 21.56 -0.59
N LYS A 4 22.91 22.24 0.56
CA LYS A 4 23.76 21.82 1.69
C LYS A 4 23.19 20.59 2.38
N ALA A 5 21.89 20.60 2.68
CA ALA A 5 21.20 19.46 3.29
C ALA A 5 21.21 18.24 2.38
N GLU A 6 20.95 18.41 1.08
CA GLU A 6 21.02 17.33 0.10
C GLU A 6 22.42 16.69 0.03
N LYS A 7 23.48 17.52 0.00
CA LYS A 7 24.86 17.02 0.02
C LYS A 7 25.15 16.18 1.27
N GLU A 8 24.62 16.60 2.42
CA GLU A 8 24.77 15.88 3.68
C GLU A 8 24.02 14.54 3.67
N ILE A 9 22.80 14.51 3.13
CA ILE A 9 22.02 13.29 2.95
C ILE A 9 22.76 12.30 2.03
N ARG A 10 23.29 12.77 0.89
CA ARG A 10 24.09 11.93 -0.02
C ARG A 10 25.35 11.40 0.65
N LYS A 11 26.03 12.23 1.46
CA LYS A 11 27.18 11.78 2.26
C LYS A 11 26.78 10.70 3.27
N ALA A 12 25.69 10.90 4.01
CA ALA A 12 25.18 9.90 4.94
C ALA A 12 24.85 8.58 4.25
N VAL A 13 24.22 8.65 3.08
CA VAL A 13 23.93 7.49 2.23
C VAL A 13 25.22 6.78 1.78
N SER A 14 26.26 7.49 1.35
CA SER A 14 27.53 6.87 0.97
C SER A 14 28.27 6.14 2.10
N THR A 15 27.90 6.40 3.36
CA THR A 15 28.43 5.66 4.51
C THR A 15 27.61 4.40 4.85
N LEU A 16 26.40 4.30 4.32
CA LEU A 16 25.55 3.12 4.45
C LEU A 16 25.89 2.12 3.34
N ASP A 17 25.39 0.90 3.49
CA ASP A 17 25.59 -0.17 2.50
C ASP A 17 25.15 0.27 1.10
N SER A 18 25.83 -0.24 0.07
CA SER A 18 25.62 0.07 -1.36
C SER A 18 24.32 -0.52 -1.93
N THR A 19 23.24 -0.51 -1.16
CA THR A 19 21.91 -0.88 -1.62
C THR A 19 21.30 0.27 -2.42
N ASP A 20 20.57 -0.03 -3.49
CA ASP A 20 19.94 1.00 -4.34
C ASP A 20 18.91 1.87 -3.59
N CYS A 21 18.35 1.34 -2.49
CA CYS A 21 17.31 1.98 -1.71
C CYS A 21 17.65 1.98 -0.22
N HIS A 22 17.51 3.13 0.42
CA HIS A 22 17.92 3.35 1.80
C HIS A 22 16.72 3.62 2.71
N ARG A 23 16.73 3.05 3.93
CA ARG A 23 15.72 3.39 4.94
C ARG A 23 15.92 4.82 5.46
N ILE A 24 14.84 5.57 5.54
CA ILE A 24 14.80 7.00 5.89
C ILE A 24 15.35 7.25 7.30
N ASP A 25 14.95 6.43 8.26
CA ASP A 25 15.38 6.50 9.66
C ASP A 25 16.89 6.31 9.82
N ARG A 26 17.45 5.30 9.14
CA ARG A 26 18.89 5.01 9.16
C ARG A 26 19.72 6.14 8.56
N VAL A 27 19.25 6.72 7.45
CA VAL A 27 19.92 7.87 6.83
C VAL A 27 19.84 9.08 7.75
N ARG A 28 18.66 9.36 8.34
CA ARG A 28 18.47 10.49 9.26
C ARG A 28 19.40 10.43 10.47
N ALA A 29 19.53 9.26 11.09
CA ALA A 29 20.40 9.05 12.25
C ALA A 29 21.89 9.34 11.97
N ARG A 30 22.30 9.36 10.70
CA ARG A 30 23.68 9.66 10.27
C ARG A 30 23.88 11.08 9.75
N THR A 31 22.84 11.92 9.79
CA THR A 31 22.93 13.34 9.45
C THR A 31 22.92 14.20 10.70
N SER A 32 23.54 15.37 10.64
CA SER A 32 23.42 16.42 11.66
C SER A 32 22.19 17.33 11.44
N LEU A 33 21.36 16.98 10.45
CA LEU A 33 20.17 17.74 10.09
C LEU A 33 19.08 17.56 11.14
N THR A 34 18.43 18.66 11.52
CA THR A 34 17.20 18.58 12.31
C THR A 34 16.12 17.85 11.50
N ARG A 35 15.27 17.11 12.21
CA ARG A 35 14.19 16.32 11.59
C ARG A 35 13.35 17.14 10.59
N LYS A 36 12.94 18.35 10.96
CA LYS A 36 12.15 19.24 10.09
C LYS A 36 12.88 19.58 8.79
N VAL A 37 14.18 19.83 8.85
CA VAL A 37 14.99 20.15 7.67
C VAL A 37 15.22 18.92 6.82
N PHE A 38 15.50 17.77 7.45
CA PHE A 38 15.66 16.49 6.77
C PHE A 38 14.38 16.12 5.99
N ASP A 39 13.23 16.09 6.66
CA ASP A 39 11.96 15.66 6.07
C ASP A 39 11.56 16.58 4.91
N LYS A 40 11.69 17.90 5.10
CA LYS A 40 11.44 18.88 4.04
C LYS A 40 12.36 18.67 2.84
N THR A 41 13.63 18.34 3.07
CA THR A 41 14.61 18.16 1.99
C THR A 41 14.32 16.87 1.21
N ILE A 42 14.00 15.77 1.88
CA ILE A 42 13.60 14.52 1.24
C ILE A 42 12.34 14.72 0.39
N LEU A 43 11.29 15.36 0.93
CA LEU A 43 10.07 15.64 0.16
C LEU A 43 10.34 16.56 -1.04
N ASP A 44 11.23 17.56 -0.89
CA ASP A 44 11.62 18.44 -2.00
C ASP A 44 12.43 17.72 -3.08
N MET A 45 13.33 16.81 -2.68
CA MET A 45 14.07 15.94 -3.60
C MET A 45 13.13 14.99 -4.35
N ALA A 46 12.12 14.43 -3.67
CA ALA A 46 11.10 13.61 -4.32
C ALA A 46 10.26 14.42 -5.30
N ARG A 47 9.85 15.64 -4.91
CA ARG A 47 9.07 16.56 -5.76
C ARG A 47 9.78 16.91 -7.06
N VAL A 48 11.10 17.08 -7.04
CA VAL A 48 11.88 17.38 -8.27
C VAL A 48 12.38 16.13 -9.00
N GLY A 49 12.05 14.93 -8.51
CA GLY A 49 12.42 13.67 -9.14
C GLY A 49 13.88 13.26 -8.95
N THR A 50 14.59 13.78 -7.95
CA THR A 50 15.96 13.36 -7.58
C THR A 50 15.96 12.03 -6.81
N ILE A 51 14.86 11.74 -6.11
CA ILE A 51 14.66 10.47 -5.41
C ILE A 51 13.24 9.98 -5.65
N GLU A 52 13.07 8.67 -5.49
CA GLU A 52 11.78 8.01 -5.42
C GLU A 52 11.49 7.58 -3.99
N LEU A 53 10.30 7.89 -3.48
CA LEU A 53 9.87 7.50 -2.14
C LEU A 53 9.10 6.19 -2.18
N ILE A 54 9.53 5.21 -1.38
CA ILE A 54 8.91 3.90 -1.30
C ILE A 54 8.12 3.79 0.01
N SER A 55 6.82 3.57 -0.13
CA SER A 55 5.98 3.08 0.96
C SER A 55 6.15 1.56 1.09
N LYS A 56 6.46 1.07 2.29
CA LYS A 56 6.43 -0.36 2.61
C LYS A 56 5.31 -0.62 3.61
N ASN A 57 4.85 -1.87 3.68
CA ASN A 57 3.86 -2.27 4.67
C ASN A 57 4.48 -2.12 6.08
N ILE A 58 3.88 -1.26 6.90
CA ILE A 58 4.35 -0.92 8.25
C ILE A 58 3.63 -1.74 9.33
N THR A 59 2.93 -2.82 8.97
CA THR A 59 2.21 -3.69 9.92
C THR A 59 3.10 -4.30 11.00
N GLU A 60 4.40 -4.37 10.78
CA GLU A 60 5.39 -4.93 11.73
C GLU A 60 6.26 -3.85 12.38
N ALA A 61 6.10 -2.58 12.02
CA ALA A 61 6.92 -1.50 12.58
C ALA A 61 6.32 -0.99 13.89
N ASP A 62 7.18 -0.78 14.89
CA ASP A 62 6.78 -0.21 16.19
C ASP A 62 6.34 1.26 16.03
N ASP A 63 5.48 1.76 16.92
CA ASP A 63 4.93 3.13 16.86
C ASP A 63 6.05 4.19 16.88
N ILE A 64 7.15 3.89 17.58
CA ILE A 64 8.35 4.73 17.63
C ILE A 64 9.06 4.75 16.28
N GLU A 65 9.13 3.61 15.58
CA GLU A 65 9.72 3.52 14.24
C GLU A 65 8.86 4.23 13.19
N ILE A 66 7.55 4.07 13.27
CA ILE A 66 6.58 4.82 12.44
C ILE A 66 6.76 6.32 12.66
N GLY A 67 6.98 6.69 13.93
CA GLY A 67 7.35 8.04 14.34
C GLY A 67 8.63 8.55 13.70
N ASN A 68 9.51 7.71 13.15
CA ASN A 68 10.74 8.13 12.49
C ASN A 68 10.66 8.17 10.96
N PHE A 69 9.56 7.74 10.35
CA PHE A 69 9.37 7.82 8.90
C PHE A 69 8.87 9.18 8.42
N ILE A 70 8.82 9.37 7.10
CA ILE A 70 8.33 10.60 6.48
C ILE A 70 6.88 10.42 6.08
N ARG A 71 6.05 11.42 6.40
CA ARG A 71 4.64 11.46 6.04
C ARG A 71 4.40 12.49 4.95
N GLN A 72 3.67 12.10 3.92
CA GLN A 72 3.16 12.99 2.88
C GLN A 72 1.66 12.78 2.76
N GLY A 73 0.89 13.69 3.39
CA GLY A 73 -0.54 13.46 3.59
C GLY A 73 -0.78 12.23 4.45
N ASP A 74 -1.53 11.27 3.92
CA ASP A 74 -1.87 10.01 4.61
C ASP A 74 -0.85 8.89 4.35
N THR A 75 0.13 9.10 3.46
CA THR A 75 1.13 8.09 3.09
C THR A 75 2.37 8.18 3.97
N VAL A 76 2.84 7.03 4.46
CA VAL A 76 4.10 6.88 5.20
C VAL A 76 5.14 6.26 4.28
N HIS A 77 6.27 6.95 4.10
CA HIS A 77 7.41 6.48 3.31
C HIS A 77 8.51 5.98 4.24
N VAL A 78 8.97 4.75 4.00
CA VAL A 78 9.94 4.04 4.84
C VAL A 78 11.35 4.12 4.23
N SER A 79 11.42 4.14 2.90
CA SER A 79 12.68 4.11 2.17
C SER A 79 12.64 5.08 0.98
N PHE A 80 13.82 5.43 0.46
CA PHE A 80 13.95 6.16 -0.79
C PHE A 80 15.15 5.67 -1.59
N CYS A 81 15.13 5.91 -2.90
CA CYS A 81 16.20 5.53 -3.84
C CYS A 81 16.56 6.75 -4.69
N PHE A 82 17.83 6.92 -5.05
CA PHE A 82 18.24 8.00 -5.95
C PHE A 82 17.95 7.63 -7.40
N THR A 83 17.35 8.54 -8.14
CA THR A 83 17.04 8.37 -9.57
C THR A 83 18.27 8.64 -10.46
N ASP A 84 19.31 9.29 -9.91
CA ASP A 84 20.53 9.68 -10.63
C ASP A 84 21.41 8.47 -11.04
N GLY A 85 21.17 7.27 -10.50
CA GLY A 85 22.00 6.07 -10.72
C GLY A 85 21.33 4.97 -11.55
N THR A 86 20.06 5.14 -11.94
CA THR A 86 19.34 4.17 -12.76
C THR A 86 18.89 4.85 -14.04
N GLU A 87 19.60 4.53 -15.13
CA GLU A 87 19.01 4.63 -16.45
C GLU A 87 17.60 4.02 -16.40
N LYS A 88 16.62 4.77 -16.92
CA LYS A 88 15.23 4.38 -17.13
C LYS A 88 15.08 2.86 -17.34
N GLY A 89 14.66 2.10 -16.33
CA GLY A 89 14.50 0.66 -16.56
C GLY A 89 14.34 -0.28 -15.38
N ALA A 90 14.14 0.16 -14.13
CA ALA A 90 13.78 -0.78 -13.06
C ALA A 90 12.25 -0.94 -13.02
N LYS A 91 11.77 -1.98 -13.69
CA LYS A 91 10.39 -2.48 -13.61
C LYS A 91 9.95 -2.54 -12.16
N HIS A 92 8.96 -1.73 -11.78
CA HIS A 92 8.10 -2.06 -10.66
C HIS A 92 7.62 -3.51 -10.84
N PRO A 93 7.86 -4.42 -9.88
CA PRO A 93 7.02 -5.59 -9.77
C PRO A 93 5.62 -5.05 -9.48
N LYS A 94 4.73 -5.19 -10.45
CA LYS A 94 3.30 -5.26 -10.18
C LYS A 94 3.16 -6.47 -9.26
N GLU A 95 3.08 -6.24 -7.95
CA GLU A 95 2.76 -7.31 -7.01
C GLU A 95 1.29 -7.67 -7.22
N GLN A 96 1.12 -8.60 -8.17
CA GLN A 96 -0.08 -9.38 -8.36
C GLN A 96 -0.33 -10.19 -7.09
N SER A 97 -1.46 -9.91 -6.50
CA SER A 97 -2.43 -10.87 -5.96
C SER A 97 -2.12 -12.38 -6.08
N ALA A 98 -2.53 -13.07 -5.01
CA ALA A 98 -2.79 -14.52 -4.85
C ALA A 98 -1.56 -15.32 -4.36
N ILE A 99 -1.64 -16.23 -3.39
CA ILE A 99 -2.61 -17.32 -3.17
C ILE A 99 -2.56 -17.67 -1.66
N SER A 100 -3.62 -17.47 -0.87
CA SER A 100 -4.64 -18.47 -0.49
C SER A 100 -4.11 -19.85 -0.07
N ASN A 101 -3.73 -19.99 1.20
CA ASN A 101 -3.62 -21.31 1.84
C ASN A 101 -4.95 -21.64 2.54
N ARG A 102 -5.75 -22.53 1.93
CA ARG A 102 -6.76 -23.33 2.65
C ARG A 102 -6.87 -24.74 2.03
N PRO A 103 -7.21 -25.77 2.84
CA PRO A 103 -6.85 -27.16 2.58
C PRO A 103 -7.81 -27.87 1.62
N LYS A 104 -7.26 -28.89 0.95
CA LYS A 104 -7.95 -29.89 0.14
C LYS A 104 -9.06 -30.58 0.93
N ILE A 105 -10.29 -30.46 0.46
CA ILE A 105 -11.36 -31.41 0.73
C ILE A 105 -11.55 -32.23 -0.55
N THR A 106 -11.16 -33.49 -0.47
CA THR A 106 -11.47 -34.56 -1.43
C THR A 106 -12.94 -34.96 -1.30
N ALA A 107 -13.72 -34.83 -2.37
CA ALA A 107 -14.96 -35.60 -2.53
C ALA A 107 -15.42 -35.68 -3.99
N LEU A 108 -15.38 -36.92 -4.49
CA LEU A 108 -16.30 -37.58 -5.41
C LEU A 108 -16.51 -37.05 -6.84
N LYS A 109 -15.88 -37.79 -7.76
CA LYS A 109 -16.32 -38.02 -9.13
C LYS A 109 -17.80 -38.42 -9.17
N SER A 110 -18.57 -37.74 -10.00
CA SER A 110 -19.71 -38.36 -10.68
C SER A 110 -19.68 -37.95 -12.15
N GLU A 111 -19.82 -38.96 -12.99
CA GLU A 111 -19.88 -38.91 -14.44
C GLU A 111 -21.12 -38.12 -14.90
N LYS A 112 -21.01 -37.38 -16.00
CA LYS A 112 -22.03 -37.42 -17.07
C LYS A 112 -21.59 -36.73 -18.35
N LYS A 113 -21.85 -37.46 -19.43
CA LYS A 113 -21.66 -37.18 -20.85
C LYS A 113 -22.47 -35.96 -21.32
N GLY A 114 -21.90 -35.26 -22.29
CA GLY A 114 -22.56 -34.84 -23.54
C GLY A 114 -23.65 -33.79 -23.44
N ALA A 115 -23.32 -32.58 -23.87
CA ALA A 115 -24.19 -31.78 -24.74
C ALA A 115 -23.36 -30.62 -25.33
N GLU A 116 -23.23 -30.66 -26.64
CA GLU A 116 -22.72 -29.61 -27.51
C GLU A 116 -23.79 -28.50 -27.62
N TYR A 117 -23.46 -27.29 -27.18
CA TYR A 117 -24.26 -26.06 -27.38
C TYR A 117 -23.32 -24.84 -27.49
N PRO A 118 -23.78 -23.74 -28.12
CA PRO A 118 -22.97 -22.88 -28.98
C PRO A 118 -22.17 -21.86 -28.18
N LYS A 119 -21.10 -21.37 -28.81
CA LYS A 119 -20.25 -20.27 -28.34
C LYS A 119 -21.09 -18.99 -28.16
N GLU A 120 -21.65 -18.79 -26.98
CA GLU A 120 -22.13 -17.49 -26.54
C GLU A 120 -20.93 -16.64 -26.14
N GLN A 121 -20.73 -15.56 -26.89
CA GLN A 121 -19.70 -14.55 -26.68
C GLN A 121 -19.90 -13.93 -25.30
N SER A 122 -19.10 -14.35 -24.32
CA SER A 122 -18.97 -13.65 -23.05
C SER A 122 -18.41 -12.26 -23.32
N LYS A 123 -19.29 -11.26 -23.31
CA LYS A 123 -18.87 -9.87 -23.15
C LYS A 123 -18.08 -9.80 -21.86
N GLU A 124 -16.79 -9.58 -22.00
CA GLU A 124 -15.82 -9.38 -20.93
C GLU A 124 -16.28 -8.16 -20.11
N GLN A 125 -17.10 -8.42 -19.07
CA GLN A 125 -17.49 -7.41 -18.09
C GLN A 125 -16.23 -7.02 -17.35
N LYS A 126 -15.64 -5.88 -17.74
CA LYS A 126 -14.58 -5.23 -16.99
C LYS A 126 -15.08 -5.06 -15.55
N SER A 127 -14.49 -5.81 -14.63
CA SER A 127 -14.75 -5.65 -13.20
C SER A 127 -14.24 -4.28 -12.78
N GLU A 128 -15.17 -3.34 -12.63
CA GLU A 128 -14.86 -2.04 -12.08
C GLU A 128 -14.45 -2.22 -10.61
N THR A 129 -13.17 -2.01 -10.33
CA THR A 129 -12.64 -2.12 -8.97
C THR A 129 -12.91 -0.80 -8.26
N VAL A 130 -13.82 -0.83 -7.29
CA VAL A 130 -14.16 0.33 -6.46
C VAL A 130 -13.30 0.32 -5.21
N ASN A 131 -12.39 1.28 -5.10
CA ASN A 131 -11.61 1.51 -3.89
C ASN A 131 -12.39 2.42 -2.92
N VAL A 132 -12.71 1.91 -1.74
CA VAL A 132 -13.40 2.66 -0.69
C VAL A 132 -12.42 2.97 0.44
N THR A 133 -12.21 4.25 0.74
CA THR A 133 -11.41 4.70 1.89
C THR A 133 -12.33 5.27 2.96
N LEU A 134 -12.39 4.60 4.11
CA LEU A 134 -13.18 5.07 5.25
C LEU A 134 -12.33 6.03 6.09
N ARG A 135 -12.76 7.29 6.20
CA ARG A 135 -12.06 8.30 7.00
C ARG A 135 -12.52 8.22 8.46
N LYS A 136 -11.58 8.43 9.40
CA LYS A 136 -11.81 8.49 10.86
C LYS A 136 -12.29 7.18 11.50
N ILE A 137 -12.03 6.04 10.88
CA ILE A 137 -12.23 4.74 11.52
C ILE A 137 -10.86 4.29 12.03
N ASP A 138 -10.74 4.17 13.34
CA ASP A 138 -9.57 3.55 13.97
C ASP A 138 -9.71 2.02 13.98
N ARG A 139 -8.60 1.33 14.25
CA ARG A 139 -8.56 -0.13 14.23
C ARG A 139 -9.55 -0.77 15.22
N PRO A 140 -9.70 -0.29 16.47
CA PRO A 140 -10.71 -0.82 17.39
C PRO A 140 -12.14 -0.69 16.85
N THR A 141 -12.50 0.46 16.28
CA THR A 141 -13.84 0.64 15.70
C THR A 141 -14.05 -0.29 14.52
N TRP A 142 -13.02 -0.51 13.70
CA TRP A 142 -13.09 -1.46 12.59
C TRP A 142 -13.31 -2.90 13.07
N GLU A 143 -12.57 -3.35 14.08
CA GLU A 143 -12.71 -4.71 14.64
C GLU A 143 -14.11 -4.95 15.21
N VAL A 144 -14.67 -3.97 15.93
CA VAL A 144 -16.06 -4.03 16.41
C VAL A 144 -17.05 -4.12 15.25
N PHE A 145 -16.85 -3.33 14.19
CA PHE A 145 -17.69 -3.40 12.99
C PHE A 145 -17.64 -4.77 12.31
N GLN A 146 -16.44 -5.35 12.16
CA GLN A 146 -16.26 -6.69 11.59
C GLN A 146 -17.01 -7.74 12.42
N TYR A 147 -16.82 -7.72 13.74
CA TYR A 147 -17.52 -8.61 14.67
C TYR A 147 -19.04 -8.51 14.54
N LEU A 148 -19.58 -7.29 14.47
CA LEU A 148 -21.03 -7.08 14.32
C LEU A 148 -21.55 -7.60 12.98
N CYS A 149 -20.81 -7.43 11.89
CA CYS A 149 -21.22 -7.93 10.57
C CYS A 149 -21.31 -9.46 10.55
N GLU A 150 -20.33 -10.13 11.16
CA GLU A 150 -20.30 -11.60 11.19
C GLU A 150 -21.36 -12.17 12.13
N VAL A 151 -21.50 -11.62 13.34
CA VAL A 151 -22.40 -12.16 14.37
C VAL A 151 -23.86 -11.84 14.09
N ARG A 152 -24.18 -10.62 13.63
CA ARG A 152 -25.59 -10.21 13.45
C ARG A 152 -26.12 -10.54 12.07
N ASP A 153 -25.32 -10.28 11.04
CA ASP A 153 -25.78 -10.33 9.66
C ASP A 153 -25.25 -11.57 8.91
N GLY A 154 -24.27 -12.29 9.47
CA GLY A 154 -23.61 -13.41 8.78
C GLY A 154 -22.88 -12.99 7.50
N LYS A 155 -22.56 -11.69 7.39
CA LYS A 155 -22.00 -11.08 6.17
C LYS A 155 -20.56 -10.65 6.42
N LYS A 156 -19.78 -10.64 5.34
CA LYS A 156 -18.46 -10.03 5.37
C LYS A 156 -18.57 -8.50 5.47
N PRO A 157 -17.63 -7.83 6.15
CA PRO A 157 -17.65 -6.37 6.32
C PRO A 157 -17.66 -5.61 4.97
N GLU A 158 -16.99 -6.11 3.94
CA GLU A 158 -16.97 -5.49 2.61
C GLU A 158 -18.36 -5.50 1.95
N GLN A 159 -19.10 -6.59 2.10
CA GLN A 159 -20.46 -6.69 1.58
C GLN A 159 -21.40 -5.72 2.30
N LYS A 160 -21.28 -5.63 3.63
CA LYS A 160 -22.08 -4.71 4.43
C LYS A 160 -21.79 -3.25 4.10
N LEU A 161 -20.51 -2.90 3.89
CA LEU A 161 -20.14 -1.55 3.46
C LEU A 161 -20.73 -1.18 2.10
N LEU A 162 -20.67 -2.10 1.12
CA LEU A 162 -21.28 -1.85 -0.19
C LEU A 162 -22.80 -1.67 -0.09
N GLU A 163 -23.47 -2.42 0.78
CA GLU A 163 -24.89 -2.27 1.07
C GLU A 163 -25.19 -0.90 1.67
N MET A 164 -24.44 -0.49 2.70
CA MET A 164 -24.57 0.83 3.32
C MET A 164 -24.33 1.99 2.34
N ILE A 165 -23.32 1.88 1.47
CA ILE A 165 -23.04 2.89 0.43
C ILE A 165 -24.19 2.99 -0.56
N LYS A 166 -24.75 1.84 -0.99
CA LYS A 166 -25.91 1.81 -1.89
C LYS A 166 -27.14 2.43 -1.25
N GLU A 167 -27.42 2.10 0.01
CA GLU A 167 -28.55 2.67 0.75
C GLU A 167 -28.41 4.18 0.94
N PHE A 168 -27.22 4.65 1.32
CA PHE A 168 -26.95 6.07 1.48
C PHE A 168 -27.14 6.85 0.16
N ASN A 169 -26.69 6.29 -0.96
CA ASN A 169 -26.88 6.91 -2.27
C ASN A 169 -28.34 6.92 -2.72
N ARG A 170 -29.16 5.94 -2.30
CA ARG A 170 -30.60 5.92 -2.57
C ARG A 170 -31.36 7.01 -1.82
N GLN A 171 -30.92 7.38 -0.61
CA GLN A 171 -31.56 8.42 0.20
C GLN A 171 -31.26 9.85 -0.25
N LYS A 172 -30.30 10.05 -1.18
CA LYS A 172 -29.89 11.36 -1.68
C LYS A 172 -30.58 11.79 -2.98
N ILE A 173 -31.55 11.02 -3.46
CA ILE A 173 -32.41 11.31 -4.62
C ILE A 173 -33.81 11.63 -4.09
#